data_AF-A0A8J9WNE9-F1
#
_entry.id   AF-A0A8J9WNE9-F1
#
_cell.length_a   1.000
_cell.length_b   1.000
_cell.length_c   1.000
_cell.angle_alpha   90.00
_cell.angle_beta   90.00
_cell.angle_gamma   90.00
#
_symmetry.space_group_name_H-M   'P 1'
#
loop_
_entity.id
_entity.type
_entity.pdbx_description
1 polymer ?
#
loop_
_entity_poly.entity_id
_entity_poly.type
_entity_poly.pdbx_seq_one_letter_code
_entity_poly.pdbx_strand_id
1 'polypeptide(L)'
;MCSASQTDATSVATLPALQPLTEEAEFDAAHTFSSFANWIIPGKVLVGRYPYVEPSRCRTHDQGEAQVQQILQQGGVTTFISLQAEVPPQAEMTMGGVNGFVPYASVATLLVSAMSGPPSMKEVNGLRNEYLDTFLPPRRKQQRHQREDEEERMPRRKLAFLHYPITDLDIPTPEQVRELIGEIERRVQAGEVLYVHCWGGRGRAGTVGACLLAQLYGLDAEQALARVQRAYNTRGELGYGSPETLQQVNFVKAFVNGK
;
A
#
# COMPACT_ATOMS: atom_id res chain seq x y z
N MET A 1 -25.27 -22.66 37.09
CA MET A 1 -24.13 -21.74 36.96
C MET A 1 -23.94 -21.47 35.48
N CYS A 2 -24.50 -20.36 34.99
CA CYS A 2 -24.38 -19.95 33.59
C CYS A 2 -22.97 -19.38 33.37
N SER A 3 -22.19 -20.05 32.51
CA SER A 3 -20.90 -19.55 32.04
C SER A 3 -21.15 -18.42 31.05
N ALA A 4 -20.71 -17.21 31.39
CA ALA A 4 -20.72 -16.08 30.50
C ALA A 4 -19.61 -16.27 29.45
N SER A 5 -20.00 -16.34 28.19
CA SER A 5 -19.11 -16.25 27.04
C SER A 5 -18.46 -14.86 27.02
N GLN A 6 -17.16 -14.80 27.32
CA GLN A 6 -16.34 -13.63 27.01
C GLN A 6 -16.22 -13.52 25.50
N THR A 7 -16.86 -12.51 24.94
CA THR A 7 -16.62 -12.06 23.58
C THR A 7 -15.23 -11.44 23.54
N ASP A 8 -14.33 -12.09 22.79
CA ASP A 8 -12.98 -11.63 22.53
C ASP A 8 -13.01 -10.21 21.94
N ALA A 9 -12.38 -9.28 22.65
CA ALA A 9 -12.26 -7.91 22.21
C ALA A 9 -11.35 -7.88 20.97
N THR A 10 -11.89 -7.46 19.83
CA THR A 10 -11.12 -7.09 18.64
C THR A 10 -9.96 -6.19 19.04
N SER A 11 -8.75 -6.74 18.94
CA SER A 11 -7.49 -6.01 19.16
C SER A 11 -7.47 -4.78 18.25
N VAL A 12 -7.62 -3.61 18.84
CA VAL A 12 -7.32 -2.34 18.16
C VAL A 12 -5.85 -2.43 17.76
N ALA A 13 -5.57 -2.44 16.46
CA ALA A 13 -4.20 -2.53 15.98
C ALA A 13 -3.42 -1.29 16.42
N THR A 14 -2.66 -1.40 17.51
CA THR A 14 -1.78 -0.35 18.00
C THR A 14 -0.70 -0.07 16.94
N LEU A 15 -0.47 1.21 16.64
CA LEU A 15 0.60 1.62 15.74
C LEU A 15 1.95 1.13 16.29
N PRO A 16 2.86 0.63 15.43
CA PRO A 16 4.17 0.21 15.88
C PRO A 16 4.96 1.42 16.40
N ALA A 17 5.79 1.20 17.42
CA ALA A 17 6.70 2.23 17.90
C ALA A 17 7.71 2.61 16.80
N LEU A 18 7.99 3.91 16.67
CA LEU A 18 8.99 4.38 15.72
C LEU A 18 10.40 4.20 16.30
N GLN A 19 11.30 3.63 15.50
CA GLN A 19 12.70 3.47 15.88
C GLN A 19 13.36 4.84 16.11
N PRO A 20 14.27 4.99 17.09
CA PRO A 20 15.03 6.22 17.29
C PRO A 20 15.84 6.59 16.03
N LEU A 21 16.00 7.88 15.76
CA LEU A 21 16.87 8.35 14.66
C LEU A 21 18.36 8.14 14.93
N THR A 22 18.75 7.94 16.19
CA THR A 22 20.14 7.75 16.63
C THR A 22 20.65 6.33 16.35
N GLU A 23 19.76 5.35 16.30
CA GLU A 23 20.08 3.94 16.09
C GLU A 23 19.99 3.59 14.60
N GLU A 24 20.99 4.03 13.83
CA GLU A 24 20.96 3.98 12.36
C GLU A 24 20.68 2.58 11.79
N ALA A 25 21.31 1.54 12.34
CA ALA A 25 21.15 0.17 11.85
C ALA A 25 19.73 -0.37 12.09
N GLU A 26 19.14 -0.09 13.27
CA GLU A 26 17.79 -0.53 13.61
C GLU A 26 16.74 0.26 12.82
N PHE A 27 16.95 1.56 12.65
CA PHE A 27 16.11 2.40 11.83
C PHE A 27 16.11 1.90 10.38
N ASP A 28 17.28 1.69 9.79
CA ASP A 28 17.38 1.26 8.39
C ASP A 28 16.79 -0.15 8.21
N ALA A 29 17.01 -1.07 9.15
CA ALA A 29 16.39 -2.40 9.11
C ALA A 29 14.85 -2.34 9.13
N ALA A 30 14.27 -1.41 9.89
CA ALA A 30 12.82 -1.25 9.96
C ALA A 30 12.22 -0.49 8.77
N HIS A 31 12.98 0.39 8.11
CA HIS A 31 12.47 1.28 7.06
C HIS A 31 12.85 0.87 5.63
N THR A 32 13.90 0.07 5.47
CA THR A 32 14.30 -0.44 4.15
C THR A 32 13.26 -1.41 3.61
N PHE A 33 12.93 -1.26 2.34
CA PHE A 33 12.07 -2.20 1.62
C PHE A 33 12.64 -2.51 0.24
N SER A 34 12.83 -1.50 -0.60
CA SER A 34 13.38 -1.65 -1.95
C SER A 34 14.07 -0.37 -2.42
N SER A 35 14.59 -0.36 -3.64
CA SER A 35 15.14 0.85 -4.26
C SER A 35 14.07 1.85 -4.74
N PHE A 36 12.80 1.46 -4.74
CA PHE A 36 11.68 2.27 -5.22
C PHE A 36 10.67 2.66 -4.12
N ALA A 37 10.77 2.06 -2.93
CA ALA A 37 9.88 2.33 -1.81
C ALA A 37 10.56 2.04 -0.46
N ASN A 38 10.04 2.66 0.59
CA ASN A 38 10.50 2.51 1.97
C ASN A 38 9.30 2.57 2.92
N TRP A 39 9.43 1.98 4.11
CA TRP A 39 8.42 2.14 5.14
C TRP A 39 8.49 3.55 5.71
N ILE A 40 7.33 4.12 6.01
CA ILE A 40 7.19 5.29 6.89
C ILE A 40 6.66 4.84 8.25
N ILE A 41 5.75 3.87 8.24
CA ILE A 41 5.31 3.15 9.43
C ILE A 41 5.61 1.68 9.18
N PRO A 42 6.64 1.09 9.81
CA PRO A 42 7.08 -0.29 9.55
C PRO A 42 5.93 -1.29 9.61
N GLY A 43 5.76 -2.07 8.54
CA GLY A 43 4.70 -3.08 8.43
C GLY A 43 3.27 -2.54 8.24
N LYS A 44 3.07 -1.22 8.16
CA LYS A 44 1.74 -0.61 8.01
C LYS A 44 1.62 0.33 6.81
N VAL A 45 2.60 1.21 6.59
CA VAL A 45 2.54 2.23 5.53
C VAL A 45 3.87 2.32 4.81
N LEU A 46 3.87 1.90 3.54
CA LEU A 46 4.92 2.13 2.56
C LEU A 46 4.67 3.46 1.84
N VAL A 47 5.76 4.16 1.53
CA VAL A 47 5.77 5.22 0.51
C VAL A 47 6.70 4.83 -0.63
N GLY A 48 6.32 5.15 -1.86
CA GLY A 48 7.13 4.75 -2.99
C GLY A 48 6.76 5.39 -4.32
N ARG A 49 7.50 4.99 -5.35
CA ARG A 49 7.25 5.35 -6.75
C ARG A 49 5.97 4.72 -7.27
N TYR A 50 5.55 5.16 -8.46
CA TYR A 50 4.51 4.48 -9.22
C TYR A 50 4.87 2.99 -9.33
N PRO A 51 3.98 2.07 -8.93
CA PRO A 51 4.36 0.68 -8.67
C PRO A 51 4.53 -0.16 -9.94
N TYR A 52 4.36 0.42 -11.13
CA TYR A 52 4.33 -0.28 -12.41
C TYR A 52 4.99 0.56 -13.51
N VAL A 53 4.69 0.26 -14.77
CA VAL A 53 5.29 0.94 -15.92
C VAL A 53 5.01 2.45 -15.88
N GLU A 54 6.09 3.22 -15.94
CA GLU A 54 6.11 4.68 -15.95
C GLU A 54 7.28 5.21 -16.82
N PRO A 55 7.27 6.50 -17.23
CA PRO A 55 8.18 6.99 -18.27
C PRO A 55 9.68 7.00 -17.93
N SER A 56 10.05 7.00 -16.65
CA SER A 56 11.41 7.35 -16.19
C SER A 56 12.31 6.16 -15.88
N ARG A 57 11.90 5.24 -15.00
CA ARG A 57 12.72 4.19 -14.38
C ARG A 57 12.18 2.78 -14.60
N CYS A 58 10.87 2.55 -14.46
CA CYS A 58 10.21 1.26 -14.71
C CYS A 58 9.58 1.26 -16.10
N ARG A 59 10.30 0.81 -17.13
CA ARG A 59 9.87 0.99 -18.54
C ARG A 59 9.33 -0.26 -19.20
N THR A 60 9.35 -1.41 -18.51
CA THR A 60 8.88 -2.69 -19.06
C THR A 60 7.86 -3.34 -18.14
N HIS A 61 6.94 -4.11 -18.74
CA HIS A 61 5.94 -4.86 -17.99
C HIS A 61 6.57 -5.84 -16.99
N ASP A 62 7.65 -6.53 -17.37
CA ASP A 62 8.36 -7.46 -16.48
C ASP A 62 8.92 -6.77 -15.22
N GLN A 63 9.50 -5.57 -15.39
CA GLN A 63 9.99 -4.78 -14.26
C GLN A 63 8.82 -4.32 -13.38
N GLY A 64 7.73 -3.86 -13.99
CA GLY A 64 6.55 -3.41 -13.26
C GLY A 64 5.92 -4.55 -12.49
N GLU A 65 5.79 -5.73 -13.11
CA GLU A 65 5.20 -6.91 -12.48
C GLU A 65 6.04 -7.37 -11.30
N ALA A 66 7.37 -7.39 -11.44
CA ALA A 66 8.27 -7.68 -10.32
C ALA A 66 8.12 -6.69 -9.16
N GLN A 67 7.95 -5.40 -9.43
CA GLN A 67 7.72 -4.38 -8.39
C GLN A 67 6.39 -4.58 -7.68
N VAL A 68 5.29 -4.74 -8.42
CA VAL A 68 3.96 -5.02 -7.85
C VAL A 68 3.99 -6.31 -7.04
N GLN A 69 4.63 -7.36 -7.57
CA GLN A 69 4.77 -8.63 -6.87
C GLN A 69 5.52 -8.46 -5.54
N GLN A 70 6.62 -7.70 -5.53
CA GLN A 70 7.38 -7.43 -4.31
C GLN A 70 6.52 -6.67 -3.28
N ILE A 71 5.79 -5.63 -3.71
CA ILE A 71 4.88 -4.84 -2.87
C ILE A 71 3.81 -5.75 -2.21
N LEU A 72 3.25 -6.69 -2.97
CA LEU A 72 2.19 -7.58 -2.49
C LEU A 72 2.72 -8.73 -1.61
N GLN A 73 3.82 -9.36 -2.01
CA GLN A 73 4.36 -10.56 -1.35
C GLN A 73 5.18 -10.21 -0.12
N GLN A 74 6.14 -9.29 -0.27
CA GLN A 74 7.04 -8.90 0.82
C GLN A 74 6.45 -7.75 1.63
N GLY A 75 5.80 -6.78 0.97
CA GLY A 75 5.16 -5.66 1.65
C GLY A 75 3.83 -6.02 2.29
N GLY A 76 3.18 -7.11 1.86
CA GLY A 76 1.86 -7.51 2.38
C GLY A 76 0.75 -6.49 2.08
N VAL A 77 0.97 -5.59 1.12
CA VAL A 77 0.07 -4.48 0.82
C VAL A 77 -1.30 -4.96 0.37
N THR A 78 -2.33 -4.35 0.95
CA THR A 78 -3.74 -4.57 0.60
C THR A 78 -4.36 -3.35 -0.05
N THR A 79 -3.78 -2.17 0.14
CA THR A 79 -4.38 -0.92 -0.33
C THR A 79 -3.35 0.00 -0.99
N PHE A 80 -3.60 0.36 -2.23
CA PHE A 80 -2.79 1.30 -3.00
C PHE A 80 -3.46 2.69 -2.97
N ILE A 81 -2.67 3.72 -2.69
CA ILE A 81 -3.14 5.11 -2.69
C ILE A 81 -2.28 5.90 -3.66
N SER A 82 -2.87 6.32 -4.78
CA SER A 82 -2.22 7.18 -5.77
C SER A 82 -2.43 8.64 -5.42
N LEU A 83 -1.35 9.40 -5.33
CA LEU A 83 -1.36 10.85 -5.12
C LEU A 83 -1.26 11.66 -6.42
N GLN A 84 -1.30 11.00 -7.59
CA GLN A 84 -0.99 11.63 -8.87
C GLN A 84 -2.22 12.25 -9.53
N ALA A 85 -2.27 13.57 -9.65
CA ALA A 85 -3.33 14.26 -10.40
C ALA A 85 -3.19 14.06 -11.93
N GLU A 86 -1.98 13.76 -12.40
CA GLU A 86 -1.65 13.57 -13.82
C GLU A 86 -2.11 12.23 -14.41
N VAL A 87 -2.61 11.32 -13.57
CA VAL A 87 -3.22 10.04 -13.98
C VAL A 87 -4.62 9.92 -13.37
N PRO A 88 -5.59 9.36 -14.12
CA PRO A 88 -6.91 9.12 -13.56
C PRO A 88 -6.88 7.94 -12.56
N PRO A 89 -7.99 7.72 -11.82
CA PRO A 89 -8.14 6.52 -10.99
C PRO A 89 -7.85 5.24 -11.77
N GLN A 90 -7.30 4.22 -11.10
CA GLN A 90 -6.91 2.96 -11.75
C GLN A 90 -8.05 2.25 -12.49
N ALA A 91 -9.29 2.38 -12.00
CA ALA A 91 -10.48 1.81 -12.63
C ALA A 91 -10.87 2.51 -13.95
N GLU A 92 -10.40 3.74 -14.16
CA GLU A 92 -10.72 4.59 -15.32
C GLU A 92 -9.57 4.61 -16.34
N MET A 93 -8.39 4.09 -15.99
CA MET A 93 -7.24 4.01 -16.88
C MET A 93 -7.43 2.93 -17.96
N THR A 94 -7.18 3.29 -19.22
CA THR A 94 -7.15 2.31 -20.31
C THR A 94 -5.87 1.46 -20.25
N MET A 95 -5.89 0.26 -20.85
CA MET A 95 -4.72 -0.63 -20.90
C MET A 95 -3.51 -0.01 -21.63
N GLY A 96 -3.74 0.95 -22.53
CA GLY A 96 -2.67 1.69 -23.20
C GLY A 96 -1.98 2.72 -22.30
N GLY A 97 -2.52 2.96 -21.10
CA GLY A 97 -2.00 3.93 -20.16
C GLY A 97 -2.33 5.39 -20.53
N VAL A 98 -1.80 6.31 -19.73
CA VAL A 98 -1.90 7.76 -19.92
C VAL A 98 -0.52 8.35 -19.66
N ASN A 99 0.01 9.18 -20.58
CA ASN A 99 1.31 9.84 -20.44
C ASN A 99 2.47 8.88 -20.09
N GLY A 100 2.43 7.65 -20.60
CA GLY A 100 3.42 6.60 -20.34
C GLY A 100 3.29 5.89 -18.99
N PHE A 101 2.24 6.18 -18.21
CA PHE A 101 1.85 5.41 -17.03
C PHE A 101 0.83 4.34 -17.40
N VAL A 102 1.13 3.08 -17.11
CA VAL A 102 0.23 1.94 -17.41
C VAL A 102 -0.51 1.51 -16.14
N PRO A 103 -1.82 1.20 -16.20
CA PRO A 103 -2.56 0.75 -15.03
C PRO A 103 -2.00 -0.55 -14.45
N TYR A 104 -2.02 -0.65 -13.13
CA TYR A 104 -1.49 -1.78 -12.37
C TYR A 104 -2.55 -2.54 -11.57
N ALA A 105 -3.78 -2.01 -11.45
CA ALA A 105 -4.82 -2.66 -10.64
C ALA A 105 -5.15 -4.08 -11.11
N SER A 106 -5.26 -4.29 -12.42
CA SER A 106 -5.53 -5.61 -13.00
C SER A 106 -4.38 -6.59 -12.74
N VAL A 107 -3.14 -6.15 -12.95
CA VAL A 107 -1.94 -6.96 -12.71
C VAL A 107 -1.81 -7.32 -11.24
N ALA A 108 -1.98 -6.34 -10.34
CA ALA A 108 -1.95 -6.57 -8.90
C ALA A 108 -3.04 -7.57 -8.46
N THR A 109 -4.25 -7.45 -9.00
CA THR A 109 -5.36 -8.37 -8.71
C THR A 109 -5.07 -9.78 -9.19
N LEU A 110 -4.47 -9.94 -10.38
CA LEU A 110 -4.05 -11.23 -10.91
C LEU A 110 -2.94 -11.85 -10.05
N LEU A 111 -1.93 -11.07 -9.66
CA LEU A 111 -0.85 -11.53 -8.80
C LEU A 111 -1.37 -12.02 -7.45
N VAL A 112 -2.23 -11.25 -6.77
CA VAL A 112 -2.85 -11.69 -5.51
C VAL A 112 -3.72 -12.94 -5.70
N SER A 113 -4.43 -13.03 -6.82
CA SER A 113 -5.23 -14.21 -7.15
C SER A 113 -4.36 -15.45 -7.39
N ALA A 114 -3.20 -15.30 -8.02
CA ALA A 114 -2.24 -16.39 -8.23
C ALA A 114 -1.54 -16.82 -6.93
N MET A 115 -1.32 -15.89 -6.01
CA MET A 115 -0.79 -16.18 -4.67
C MET A 115 -1.82 -16.90 -3.77
N SER A 116 -3.09 -16.65 -4.00
CA SER A 116 -4.18 -17.36 -3.33
C SER A 116 -4.34 -18.71 -4.02
N GLY A 117 -4.21 -19.84 -3.31
CA GLY A 117 -4.28 -21.18 -3.92
C GLY A 117 -5.51 -21.40 -4.84
N PRO A 118 -5.54 -22.48 -5.64
CA PRO A 118 -6.55 -22.71 -6.69
C PRO A 118 -7.98 -22.62 -6.13
N PRO A 119 -8.98 -22.13 -6.89
CA PRO A 119 -10.36 -21.91 -6.41
C PRO A 119 -10.96 -23.13 -5.70
N SER A 120 -11.88 -22.91 -4.75
CA SER A 120 -12.53 -24.03 -4.05
C SER A 120 -13.35 -24.84 -5.05
N MET A 121 -13.57 -26.12 -4.77
CA MET A 121 -14.42 -26.92 -5.66
C MET A 121 -15.85 -26.40 -5.68
N LYS A 122 -16.31 -25.72 -4.62
CA LYS A 122 -17.57 -24.97 -4.62
C LYS A 122 -17.58 -23.83 -5.66
N GLU A 123 -16.54 -23.01 -5.72
CA GLU A 123 -16.40 -21.96 -6.73
C GLU A 123 -16.31 -22.56 -8.14
N VAL A 124 -15.47 -23.57 -8.34
CA VAL A 124 -15.32 -24.28 -9.63
C VAL A 124 -16.64 -24.90 -10.08
N ASN A 125 -17.38 -25.54 -9.18
CA ASN A 125 -18.66 -26.14 -9.50
C ASN A 125 -19.74 -25.07 -9.81
N GLY A 126 -19.64 -23.89 -9.21
CA GLY A 126 -20.51 -22.75 -9.52
C GLY A 126 -20.29 -22.17 -10.93
N LEU A 127 -19.12 -22.38 -11.53
CA LEU A 127 -18.81 -21.98 -12.91
C LEU A 127 -19.31 -23.00 -13.96
N ARG A 128 -19.77 -24.18 -13.55
CA ARG A 128 -20.16 -25.24 -14.50
C ARG A 128 -21.41 -24.84 -15.26
N ASN A 129 -21.30 -24.90 -16.58
CA ASN A 129 -22.40 -24.82 -17.54
C ASN A 129 -22.04 -25.69 -18.76
N GLU A 130 -22.97 -25.81 -19.72
CA GLU A 130 -22.79 -26.64 -20.91
C GLU A 130 -21.52 -26.31 -21.73
N TYR A 131 -21.02 -25.07 -21.66
CA TYR A 131 -19.84 -24.61 -22.38
C TYR A 131 -18.54 -24.77 -21.60
N LEU A 132 -18.58 -24.56 -20.27
CA LEU A 132 -17.40 -24.56 -19.42
C LEU A 132 -17.05 -25.93 -18.84
N ASP A 133 -17.98 -26.89 -18.81
CA ASP A 133 -17.77 -28.17 -18.14
C ASP A 133 -16.56 -28.94 -18.70
N THR A 134 -16.31 -28.82 -20.01
CA THR A 134 -15.16 -29.42 -20.71
C THR A 134 -13.80 -28.86 -20.26
N PHE A 135 -13.76 -27.61 -19.76
CA PHE A 135 -12.53 -26.93 -19.33
C PHE A 135 -12.30 -26.99 -17.82
N LEU A 136 -13.28 -27.47 -17.06
CA LEU A 136 -13.20 -27.53 -15.60
C LEU A 136 -12.72 -28.91 -15.13
N PRO A 137 -11.99 -29.00 -14.00
CA PRO A 137 -11.56 -30.28 -13.43
C PRO A 137 -12.73 -31.26 -13.29
N PRO A 138 -12.56 -32.58 -13.46
CA PRO A 138 -13.66 -33.53 -13.31
C PRO A 138 -14.23 -33.54 -11.89
N ARG A 139 -15.53 -33.82 -11.75
CA ARG A 139 -16.16 -33.97 -10.43
C ARG A 139 -15.53 -35.16 -9.70
N ARG A 140 -14.76 -34.92 -8.63
CA ARG A 140 -14.31 -35.99 -7.73
C ARG A 140 -15.47 -36.39 -6.81
N LYS A 141 -15.66 -37.68 -6.56
CA LYS A 141 -16.53 -38.17 -5.46
C LYS A 141 -15.94 -37.62 -4.16
N GLN A 142 -16.65 -36.72 -3.49
CA GLN A 142 -16.21 -36.11 -2.23
C GLN A 142 -15.90 -37.21 -1.20
N GLN A 143 -14.63 -37.32 -0.80
CA GLN A 143 -14.24 -38.09 0.38
C GLN A 143 -14.43 -37.20 1.61
N ARG A 144 -14.85 -37.79 2.75
CA ARG A 144 -15.16 -37.10 4.01
C ARG A 144 -14.08 -36.10 4.48
N HIS A 145 -12.81 -36.35 4.20
CA HIS A 145 -11.69 -35.47 4.56
C HIS A 145 -11.64 -34.12 3.81
N GLN A 146 -12.28 -33.99 2.63
CA GLN A 146 -12.25 -32.72 1.85
C GLN A 146 -13.15 -31.62 2.42
N ARG A 147 -14.05 -31.93 3.38
CA ARG A 147 -14.93 -30.93 3.98
C ARG A 147 -14.19 -30.03 4.97
N GLU A 148 -13.18 -30.56 5.64
CA GLU A 148 -12.39 -29.82 6.66
C GLU A 148 -11.42 -28.83 5.98
N ASP A 149 -10.84 -29.21 4.82
CA ASP A 149 -9.94 -28.33 4.02
C ASP A 149 -10.63 -27.09 3.41
N GLU A 150 -11.95 -27.12 3.18
CA GLU A 150 -12.68 -25.98 2.60
C GLU A 150 -13.05 -24.91 3.65
N GLU A 151 -13.17 -25.27 4.93
CA GLU A 151 -13.54 -24.35 6.02
C GLU A 151 -12.34 -23.57 6.58
N GLU A 152 -11.12 -24.13 6.51
CA GLU A 152 -9.89 -23.49 7.01
C GLU A 152 -9.23 -22.55 5.98
N ARG A 153 -9.84 -22.40 4.80
CA ARG A 153 -9.26 -21.64 3.70
C ARG A 153 -9.37 -20.14 3.95
N MET A 154 -8.21 -19.50 4.12
CA MET A 154 -8.11 -18.04 4.27
C MET A 154 -8.84 -17.32 3.11
N PRO A 155 -9.65 -16.29 3.42
CA PRO A 155 -10.34 -15.52 2.40
C PRO A 155 -9.32 -14.89 1.46
N ARG A 156 -9.62 -14.89 0.15
CA ARG A 156 -8.75 -14.25 -0.84
C ARG A 156 -8.55 -12.78 -0.45
N ARG A 157 -7.28 -12.35 -0.40
CA ARG A 157 -6.93 -10.95 -0.15
C ARG A 157 -7.58 -10.10 -1.24
N LYS A 158 -8.45 -9.16 -0.83
CA LYS A 158 -9.00 -8.14 -1.73
C LYS A 158 -8.10 -6.92 -1.70
N LEU A 159 -7.84 -6.36 -2.89
CA LEU A 159 -7.10 -5.12 -3.02
C LEU A 159 -8.04 -3.92 -3.10
N ALA A 160 -7.64 -2.81 -2.50
CA ALA A 160 -8.27 -1.51 -2.69
C ALA A 160 -7.33 -0.57 -3.44
N PHE A 161 -7.91 0.28 -4.30
CA PHE A 161 -7.19 1.29 -5.06
C PHE A 161 -7.88 2.64 -4.83
N LEU A 162 -7.18 3.56 -4.19
CA LEU A 162 -7.66 4.90 -3.87
C LEU A 162 -6.88 5.95 -4.66
N HIS A 163 -7.54 7.08 -4.91
CA HIS A 163 -6.97 8.19 -5.64
C HIS A 163 -7.22 9.50 -4.89
N TYR A 164 -6.14 10.15 -4.46
CA TYR A 164 -6.13 11.42 -3.76
C TYR A 164 -5.24 12.39 -4.53
N PRO A 165 -5.74 12.98 -5.64
CA PRO A 165 -4.90 13.69 -6.60
C PRO A 165 -4.26 14.94 -5.99
N ILE A 166 -2.93 15.01 -6.09
CA ILE A 166 -2.11 16.19 -5.80
C ILE A 166 -1.33 16.53 -7.07
N THR A 167 -1.45 17.78 -7.54
CA THR A 167 -0.73 18.29 -8.70
C THR A 167 0.78 18.09 -8.53
N ASP A 168 1.47 17.70 -9.59
CA ASP A 168 2.90 17.43 -9.50
C ASP A 168 3.69 18.68 -9.10
N LEU A 169 4.71 18.48 -8.26
CA LEU A 169 5.51 19.53 -7.60
C LEU A 169 4.75 20.53 -6.72
N ASP A 170 3.43 20.40 -6.61
CA ASP A 170 2.59 21.26 -5.79
C ASP A 170 2.40 20.70 -4.38
N ILE A 171 1.67 21.45 -3.56
CA ILE A 171 1.24 21.07 -2.21
C ILE A 171 -0.24 20.70 -2.21
N PRO A 172 -0.65 19.71 -1.40
CA PRO A 172 -2.06 19.51 -1.12
C PRO A 172 -2.62 20.66 -0.27
N THR A 173 -3.94 20.77 -0.19
CA THR A 173 -4.58 21.57 0.86
C THR A 173 -4.49 20.86 2.22
N PRO A 174 -4.48 21.60 3.35
CA PRO A 174 -4.53 20.99 4.66
C PRO A 174 -5.73 20.04 4.85
N GLU A 175 -6.87 20.38 4.28
CA GLU A 175 -8.10 19.59 4.35
C GLU A 175 -7.93 18.24 3.64
N GLN A 176 -7.38 18.23 2.42
CA GLN A 176 -7.05 16.99 1.69
C GLN A 176 -6.10 16.10 2.50
N VAL A 177 -5.10 16.68 3.16
CA VAL A 177 -4.16 15.90 3.99
C VAL A 177 -4.85 15.33 5.23
N ARG A 178 -5.69 16.11 5.92
CA ARG A 178 -6.44 15.61 7.09
C ARG A 178 -7.39 14.47 6.71
N GLU A 179 -8.09 14.60 5.59
CA GLU A 179 -8.97 13.56 5.06
C GLU A 179 -8.19 12.29 4.74
N LEU A 180 -7.09 12.41 4.00
CA LEU A 180 -6.23 11.28 3.65
C LEU A 180 -5.61 10.62 4.89
N ILE A 181 -5.16 11.39 5.88
CA ILE A 181 -4.63 10.83 7.13
C ILE A 181 -5.72 10.07 7.89
N GLY A 182 -6.94 10.61 7.97
CA GLY A 182 -8.07 9.91 8.58
C GLY A 182 -8.41 8.60 7.87
N GLU A 183 -8.34 8.57 6.54
CA GLU A 183 -8.53 7.35 5.75
C GLU A 183 -7.41 6.32 6.00
N ILE A 184 -6.15 6.77 6.03
CA ILE A 184 -4.99 5.92 6.34
C ILE A 184 -5.13 5.32 7.74
N GLU A 185 -5.44 6.14 8.74
CA GLU A 185 -5.60 5.70 10.13
C GLU A 185 -6.68 4.63 10.24
N ARG A 186 -7.87 4.89 9.69
CA ARG A 186 -9.01 3.96 9.73
C ARG A 186 -8.69 2.61 9.08
N ARG A 187 -7.93 2.61 7.98
CA ARG A 187 -7.50 1.38 7.29
C ARG A 187 -6.42 0.62 8.04
N VAL A 188 -5.44 1.32 8.61
CA VAL A 188 -4.42 0.71 9.46
C VAL A 188 -5.07 0.04 10.68
N GLN A 189 -6.06 0.70 11.30
CA GLN A 189 -6.85 0.12 12.39
C GLN A 189 -7.66 -1.11 11.96
N ALA A 190 -8.13 -1.14 10.70
CA ALA A 190 -8.78 -2.32 10.10
C ALA A 190 -7.80 -3.45 9.74
N GLY A 191 -6.50 -3.29 10.02
CA GLY A 191 -5.47 -4.29 9.74
C GLY A 191 -4.91 -4.26 8.32
N GLU A 192 -5.25 -3.25 7.53
CA GLU A 192 -4.72 -3.09 6.18
C GLU A 192 -3.25 -2.64 6.19
N VAL A 193 -2.54 -2.95 5.11
CA VAL A 193 -1.19 -2.45 4.83
C VAL A 193 -1.24 -1.61 3.56
N LEU A 194 -0.77 -0.37 3.66
CA LEU A 194 -0.99 0.67 2.66
C LEU A 194 0.29 0.98 1.88
N TYR A 195 0.15 1.20 0.57
CA TYR A 195 1.19 1.71 -0.31
C TYR A 195 0.77 3.06 -0.87
N VAL A 196 1.32 4.12 -0.30
CA VAL A 196 1.07 5.51 -0.73
C VAL A 196 2.14 5.90 -1.75
N HIS A 197 1.73 6.31 -2.94
CA HIS A 197 2.70 6.60 -3.99
C HIS A 197 2.40 7.87 -4.78
N CYS A 198 3.45 8.38 -5.38
CA CYS A 198 3.37 9.33 -6.47
C CYS A 198 4.34 8.89 -7.57
N TRP A 199 4.70 9.76 -8.52
CA TRP A 199 5.64 9.36 -9.56
C TRP A 199 7.00 8.91 -9.00
N GLY A 200 7.73 9.83 -8.35
CA GLY A 200 9.07 9.55 -7.80
C GLY A 200 9.07 8.99 -6.36
N GLY A 201 7.92 9.00 -5.69
CA GLY A 201 7.79 8.54 -4.31
C GLY A 201 8.59 9.33 -3.29
N ARG A 202 8.77 10.64 -3.52
CA ARG A 202 9.57 11.52 -2.63
C ARG A 202 8.91 12.87 -2.34
N GLY A 203 8.38 13.55 -3.36
CA GLY A 203 7.73 14.86 -3.17
C GLY A 203 6.38 14.75 -2.46
N ARG A 204 5.33 14.43 -3.21
CA ARG A 204 3.95 14.27 -2.70
C ARG A 204 3.86 13.19 -1.62
N ALA A 205 4.44 12.02 -1.88
CA ALA A 205 4.45 10.92 -0.93
C ALA A 205 5.23 11.24 0.36
N GLY A 206 6.36 11.94 0.27
CA GLY A 206 7.10 12.39 1.45
C GLY A 206 6.36 13.47 2.24
N THR A 207 5.67 14.39 1.54
CA THR A 207 4.82 15.42 2.16
C THR A 207 3.72 14.80 3.00
N VAL A 208 2.94 13.88 2.40
CA VAL A 208 1.88 13.16 3.10
C VAL A 208 2.46 12.30 4.23
N GLY A 209 3.57 11.60 3.98
CA GLY A 209 4.25 10.77 4.98
C GLY A 209 4.68 11.58 6.21
N ALA A 210 5.19 12.80 6.03
CA ALA A 210 5.63 13.65 7.14
C ALA A 210 4.43 14.15 7.95
N CYS A 211 3.39 14.64 7.28
CA CYS A 211 2.14 15.05 7.96
C CYS A 211 1.51 13.87 8.73
N LEU A 212 1.50 12.68 8.13
CA LEU A 212 1.00 11.45 8.75
C LEU A 212 1.77 11.11 10.04
N LEU A 213 3.11 11.07 9.98
CA LEU A 213 3.94 10.80 11.15
C LEU A 213 3.73 11.83 12.25
N ALA A 214 3.70 13.11 11.88
CA ALA A 214 3.46 14.17 12.85
C ALA A 214 2.11 14.03 13.54
N GLN A 215 1.05 13.70 12.79
CA GLN A 215 -0.29 13.59 13.35
C GLN A 215 -0.47 12.34 14.21
N LEU A 216 -0.04 11.16 13.73
CA LEU A 216 -0.25 9.89 14.43
C LEU A 216 0.67 9.68 15.64
N TYR A 217 1.88 10.26 15.63
CA TYR A 217 2.88 10.08 16.69
C TYR A 217 3.12 11.34 17.52
N GLY A 218 2.38 12.42 17.27
CA GLY A 218 2.54 13.67 18.01
C GLY A 218 3.90 14.34 17.81
N LEU A 219 4.57 14.10 16.68
CA LEU A 219 5.88 14.67 16.39
C LEU A 219 5.76 16.14 15.97
N ASP A 220 6.82 16.90 16.25
CA ASP A 220 7.01 18.20 15.61
C ASP A 220 7.39 18.06 14.13
N ALA A 221 7.36 19.17 13.41
CA ALA A 221 7.60 19.19 11.97
C ALA A 221 9.02 18.71 11.60
N GLU A 222 10.03 19.10 12.38
CA GLU A 222 11.43 18.76 12.08
C GLU A 222 11.70 17.28 12.31
N GLN A 223 11.15 16.72 13.39
CA GLN A 223 11.20 15.29 13.69
C GLN A 223 10.52 14.47 12.58
N ALA A 224 9.34 14.88 12.13
CA ALA A 224 8.63 14.20 11.06
C ALA A 224 9.40 14.26 9.72
N LEU A 225 9.88 15.45 9.34
CA LEU A 225 10.68 15.65 8.13
C LEU A 225 11.98 14.83 8.17
N ALA A 226 12.70 14.83 9.29
CA ALA A 226 13.93 14.06 9.45
C ALA A 226 13.70 12.55 9.30
N ARG A 227 12.58 12.04 9.85
CA ARG A 227 12.21 10.62 9.72
C ARG A 227 11.87 10.23 8.30
N VAL A 228 11.07 11.04 7.60
CA VAL A 228 10.74 10.79 6.19
C VAL A 228 12.00 10.84 5.33
N GLN A 229 12.88 11.82 5.54
CA GLN A 229 14.12 11.92 4.80
C GLN A 229 15.04 10.73 5.06
N ARG A 230 15.21 10.30 6.32
CA ARG A 230 16.03 9.13 6.66
C ARG A 230 15.46 7.86 6.02
N ALA A 231 14.14 7.64 6.12
CA ALA A 231 13.48 6.51 5.51
C ALA A 231 13.61 6.52 3.98
N TYR A 232 13.54 7.68 3.33
CA TYR A 232 13.79 7.81 1.91
C TYR A 232 15.24 7.44 1.53
N ASN A 233 16.22 7.84 2.34
CA ASN A 233 17.63 7.56 2.09
C ASN A 233 17.95 6.06 2.08
N THR A 234 17.15 5.22 2.77
CA THR A 234 17.34 3.76 2.75
C THR A 234 17.13 3.14 1.37
N ARG A 235 16.54 3.87 0.42
CA ARG A 235 16.41 3.46 -0.99
C ARG A 235 17.72 3.55 -1.77
N GLY A 236 18.77 4.13 -1.18
CA GLY A 236 20.08 4.35 -1.82
C GLY A 236 20.16 5.60 -2.71
N GLU A 237 19.11 6.43 -2.72
CA GLU A 237 19.06 7.68 -3.51
C GLU A 237 19.56 8.89 -2.71
N LEU A 238 20.86 8.92 -2.43
CA LEU A 238 21.48 10.02 -1.69
C LEU A 238 21.46 11.34 -2.49
N GLY A 239 21.28 12.46 -1.79
CA GLY A 239 21.32 13.82 -2.37
C GLY A 239 19.97 14.36 -2.82
N TYR A 240 18.87 13.61 -2.67
CA TYR A 240 17.52 14.08 -2.96
C TYR A 240 16.69 14.31 -1.69
N GLY A 241 15.93 15.41 -1.69
CA GLY A 241 14.97 15.73 -0.63
C GLY A 241 13.69 14.90 -0.72
N SER A 242 13.18 14.53 0.45
CA SER A 242 11.83 14.00 0.68
C SER A 242 11.25 14.67 1.95
N PRO A 243 10.36 15.67 1.82
CA PRO A 243 9.74 16.19 0.59
C PRO A 243 10.72 16.84 -0.40
N GLU A 244 10.28 16.99 -1.64
CA GLU A 244 11.14 17.35 -2.77
C GLU A 244 11.43 18.84 -2.88
N THR A 245 10.45 19.69 -2.58
CA THR A 245 10.55 21.14 -2.73
C THR A 245 10.50 21.85 -1.37
N LEU A 246 11.10 23.05 -1.29
CA LEU A 246 10.97 23.91 -0.11
C LEU A 246 9.51 24.27 0.18
N GLN A 247 8.68 24.40 -0.86
CA GLN A 247 7.24 24.65 -0.70
C GLN A 247 6.55 23.49 0.04
N GLN A 248 6.87 22.25 -0.31
CA GLN A 248 6.35 21.07 0.39
C GLN A 248 6.86 20.97 1.83
N VAL A 249 8.15 21.25 2.07
CA VAL A 249 8.72 21.31 3.42
C VAL A 249 8.01 22.37 4.27
N ASN A 250 7.81 23.57 3.72
CA ASN A 250 7.12 24.66 4.42
C ASN A 250 5.66 24.33 4.66
N PHE A 251 4.99 23.63 3.74
CA PHE A 251 3.65 23.13 3.94
C PHE A 251 3.57 22.17 5.14
N VAL A 252 4.50 21.21 5.26
CA VAL A 252 4.55 20.30 6.43
C VAL A 252 4.70 21.11 7.72
N LYS A 253 5.62 22.09 7.76
CA LYS A 253 5.80 22.95 8.93
C LYS A 253 4.53 23.71 9.29
N ALA A 254 3.86 24.32 8.31
CA ALA A 254 2.61 25.04 8.51
C ALA A 254 1.47 24.11 8.98
N PHE A 255 1.36 22.92 8.38
CA PHE A 255 0.35 21.93 8.73
C PHE A 255 0.50 21.43 10.17
N VAL A 256 1.73 21.14 10.60
CA VAL A 256 2.01 20.62 11.95
C VAL A 256 1.90 21.71 13.01
N ASN A 257 2.30 22.95 12.71
CA ASN A 257 2.20 24.06 13.64
C ASN A 257 0.79 24.66 13.74
N GLY A 258 -0.05 24.46 12.71
CA GLY A 258 -1.46 24.86 12.68
C GLY A 258 -2.40 23.82 13.29
N LYS A 259 -1.86 22.83 14.02
CA LYS A 259 -2.63 21.91 14.86
C LYS A 259 -3.30 22.65 16.02
#